data_AF-A0A535DG81-F1
#
_entry.id   AF-A0A535DG81-F1
#
_cell.length_a   1.000
_cell.length_b   1.000
_cell.length_c   1.000
_cell.angle_alpha   90.00
_cell.angle_beta   90.00
_cell.angle_gamma   90.00
#
_symmetry.space_group_name_H-M   'P 1'
#
loop_
_entity.id
_entity.type
_entity.pdbx_description
1 polymer ?
#
loop_
_entity_poly.entity_id
_entity_poly.type
_entity_poly.pdbx_seq_one_letter_code
_entity_poly.pdbx_strand_id
1 'polypeptide(L)'
;MVVGLLATLGILGVIALLVMAFVQRGRETLDFSLRGLLRVYLYLASLVGIVVFTLGIAGIAAFLLAAIFGRDVIYGGPPPQPVPAIAPACPPNTTCPPFVTFAPRPPVIPDERERRQQEDLVRGVTQLVFGGMFWGAHWAARKGIVGGDERASGLYRAYLILGTAVFGIATIVLLPTGIYQALSQVLITAQPGTFRQGAGESLSGGIATLPIWLLYLWLVQRALRTPAATTAVA
;
A
#
# COMPACT_ATOMS: atom_id res chain seq x y z
N MET A 1 11.85 4.36 5.68
CA MET A 1 10.91 3.21 5.61
C MET A 1 10.34 2.80 6.96
N VAL A 2 11.15 2.55 7.99
CA VAL A 2 10.64 2.10 9.32
C VAL A 2 9.69 3.11 9.96
N VAL A 3 10.02 4.41 9.94
CA VAL A 3 9.14 5.48 10.47
C VAL A 3 7.82 5.58 9.70
N GLY A 4 7.86 5.44 8.36
CA GLY A 4 6.66 5.42 7.53
C GLY A 4 5.76 4.22 7.81
N LEU A 5 6.35 3.02 7.93
CA LEU A 5 5.65 1.80 8.29
C LEU A 5 5.02 1.91 9.70
N LEU A 6 5.77 2.44 10.67
CA LEU A 6 5.30 2.66 12.04
C LEU A 6 4.19 3.71 12.10
N ALA A 7 4.26 4.77 11.29
CA ALA A 7 3.21 5.77 11.18
C ALA A 7 1.94 5.17 10.56
N THR A 8 2.06 4.38 9.48
CA THR A 8 0.91 3.68 8.89
C THR A 8 0.31 2.68 9.87
N LEU A 9 1.13 1.87 10.55
CA LEU A 9 0.66 0.93 11.57
C LEU A 9 0.03 1.64 12.78
N GLY A 10 0.58 2.79 13.18
CA GLY A 10 0.02 3.64 14.24
C GLY A 10 -1.35 4.21 13.86
N ILE A 11 -1.49 4.73 12.64
CA ILE A 11 -2.78 5.22 12.12
C ILE A 11 -3.79 4.08 12.02
N LEU A 12 -3.40 2.92 11.50
CA LEU A 12 -4.25 1.73 11.47
C LEU A 12 -4.64 1.27 12.88
N GLY A 13 -3.73 1.33 13.84
CA GLY A 13 -3.99 1.04 15.25
C GLY A 13 -4.98 2.01 15.90
N VAL A 14 -4.85 3.31 15.62
CA VAL A 14 -5.79 4.34 16.10
C VAL A 14 -7.17 4.13 15.47
N ILE A 15 -7.24 3.87 14.15
CA ILE A 15 -8.50 3.58 13.47
C ILE A 15 -9.14 2.31 14.05
N ALA A 16 -8.35 1.26 14.28
CA ALA A 16 -8.81 0.02 14.91
C ALA A 16 -9.39 0.28 16.32
N LEU A 17 -8.70 1.06 17.14
CA LEU A 17 -9.15 1.43 18.49
C LEU A 17 -10.43 2.26 18.46
N LEU A 18 -10.54 3.22 17.54
CA LEU A 18 -11.74 4.03 17.38
C LEU A 18 -12.94 3.21 16.92
N VAL A 19 -12.75 2.31 15.93
CA VAL A 19 -13.79 1.39 15.47
C VAL A 19 -14.21 0.45 16.60
N MET A 20 -13.24 -0.09 17.34
CA MET A 20 -13.51 -0.98 18.48
C MET A 20 -14.27 -0.25 19.58
N ALA A 21 -13.85 0.97 19.96
CA ALA A 21 -14.54 1.80 20.94
C ALA A 21 -15.96 2.18 20.50
N PHE A 22 -16.17 2.46 19.21
CA PHE A 22 -17.47 2.82 18.67
C PHE A 22 -18.43 1.63 18.60
N VAL A 23 -17.94 0.45 18.19
CA VAL A 23 -18.73 -0.79 18.16
C VAL A 23 -19.06 -1.30 19.57
N GLN A 24 -18.18 -1.04 20.55
CA GLN A 24 -18.35 -1.48 21.94
C GLN A 24 -19.20 -0.55 22.81
N ARG A 25 -19.50 0.67 22.37
CA ARG A 25 -20.36 1.62 23.13
C ARG A 25 -21.78 1.09 23.43
N GLY A 26 -22.20 -0.04 22.83
CA GLY A 26 -23.53 -0.61 23.03
C GLY A 26 -23.61 -1.95 23.77
N ARG A 27 -22.52 -2.69 24.01
CA ARG A 27 -22.57 -4.05 24.62
C ARG A 27 -21.30 -4.40 25.41
N GLU A 28 -21.49 -4.56 26.71
CA GLU A 28 -20.73 -5.25 27.77
C GLU A 28 -19.19 -5.39 27.66
N THR A 29 -18.55 -4.97 28.76
CA THR A 29 -17.15 -5.08 29.21
C THR A 29 -16.19 -5.88 28.33
N LEU A 30 -15.09 -5.23 27.93
CA LEU A 30 -13.89 -5.90 27.41
C LEU A 30 -13.55 -7.09 28.31
N ASP A 31 -13.64 -8.30 27.75
CA ASP A 31 -13.20 -9.51 28.43
C ASP A 31 -11.67 -9.50 28.49
N PHE A 32 -11.14 -8.95 29.58
CA PHE A 32 -9.71 -8.92 29.89
C PHE A 32 -9.19 -10.29 30.34
N SER A 33 -9.99 -11.36 30.26
CA SER A 33 -9.46 -12.71 30.40
C SER A 33 -8.38 -12.96 29.35
N LEU A 34 -7.46 -13.86 29.69
CA LEU A 34 -6.41 -14.31 28.76
C LEU A 34 -7.00 -14.79 27.42
N ARG A 35 -8.19 -15.41 27.45
CA ARG A 35 -8.90 -15.88 26.27
C ARG A 35 -9.41 -14.72 25.41
N GLY A 36 -10.00 -13.69 26.02
CA GLY A 36 -10.46 -12.49 25.32
C GLY A 36 -9.30 -11.73 24.67
N LEU A 37 -8.22 -11.51 25.43
CA LEU A 37 -7.00 -10.86 24.93
C LEU A 37 -6.34 -11.63 23.78
N LEU A 38 -6.22 -12.95 23.90
CA LEU A 38 -5.69 -13.79 22.84
C LEU A 38 -6.52 -13.69 21.55
N ARG A 39 -7.85 -13.67 21.67
CA ARG A 39 -8.74 -13.48 20.50
C ARG A 39 -8.48 -12.14 19.80
N VAL A 40 -8.42 -11.05 20.56
CA VAL A 40 -8.12 -9.70 20.03
C VAL A 40 -6.79 -9.72 19.29
N TYR A 41 -5.74 -10.25 19.92
CA TYR A 41 -4.42 -10.41 19.31
C TYR A 41 -4.50 -11.17 17.99
N LEU A 42 -5.15 -12.33 17.95
CA LEU A 42 -5.22 -13.16 16.74
C LEU A 42 -5.95 -12.46 15.59
N TYR A 43 -7.00 -11.67 15.88
CA TYR A 43 -7.69 -10.88 14.86
C TYR A 43 -6.84 -9.74 14.32
N LEU A 44 -6.19 -8.99 15.20
CA LEU A 44 -5.27 -7.91 14.81
C LEU A 44 -4.10 -8.46 14.00
N ALA A 45 -3.45 -9.51 14.49
CA ALA A 45 -2.33 -10.16 13.81
C ALA A 45 -2.74 -10.68 12.43
N SER A 46 -3.92 -11.27 12.30
CA SER A 46 -4.41 -11.69 10.99
C SER A 46 -4.65 -10.52 10.05
N LEU A 47 -5.20 -9.39 10.54
CA LEU A 47 -5.38 -8.19 9.72
C LEU A 47 -4.02 -7.65 9.26
N VAL A 48 -3.03 -7.59 10.15
CA VAL A 48 -1.65 -7.21 9.81
C VAL A 48 -1.07 -8.14 8.76
N GLY A 49 -1.29 -9.45 8.88
CA GLY A 49 -0.89 -10.43 7.86
C GLY A 49 -1.47 -10.12 6.48
N ILE A 50 -2.76 -9.76 6.40
CA ILE A 50 -3.41 -9.36 5.13
C ILE A 50 -2.82 -8.05 4.60
N VAL A 51 -2.51 -7.08 5.47
CA VAL A 51 -1.86 -5.84 5.05
C VAL A 51 -0.50 -6.14 4.41
N VAL A 52 0.35 -6.94 5.07
CA VAL A 52 1.66 -7.33 4.53
C VAL A 52 1.51 -8.12 3.22
N PHE A 53 0.54 -9.04 3.16
CA PHE A 53 0.22 -9.78 1.95
C PHE A 53 -0.18 -8.85 0.80
N THR A 54 -0.99 -7.83 1.07
CA THR A 54 -1.45 -6.84 0.08
C THR A 54 -0.30 -5.95 -0.41
N LEU A 55 0.62 -5.57 0.48
CA LEU A 55 1.87 -4.89 0.09
C LEU A 55 2.70 -5.76 -0.86
N GLY A 56 2.72 -7.07 -0.61
CA GLY A 56 3.34 -8.04 -1.50
C GLY A 56 2.74 -8.04 -2.91
N ILE A 57 1.40 -8.08 -2.99
CA ILE A 57 0.68 -7.96 -4.26
C ILE A 57 1.01 -6.64 -4.96
N ALA A 58 1.06 -5.53 -4.23
CA ALA A 58 1.40 -4.22 -4.80
C ALA A 58 2.80 -4.21 -5.43
N GLY A 59 3.82 -4.77 -4.75
CA GLY A 59 5.17 -4.87 -5.32
C GLY A 59 5.23 -5.69 -6.61
N ILE A 60 4.54 -6.85 -6.64
CA ILE A 60 4.44 -7.69 -7.84
C ILE A 60 3.67 -6.95 -8.95
N ALA A 61 2.59 -6.24 -8.60
CA ALA A 61 1.84 -5.45 -9.56
C ALA A 61 2.70 -4.32 -10.14
N ALA A 62 3.50 -3.61 -9.35
CA ALA A 62 4.43 -2.59 -9.84
C ALA A 62 5.43 -3.18 -10.84
N PHE A 63 6.03 -4.34 -10.52
CA PHE A 63 6.92 -5.07 -11.42
C PHE A 63 6.25 -5.40 -12.76
N LEU A 64 5.04 -6.00 -12.71
CA LEU A 64 4.30 -6.41 -13.91
C LEU A 64 3.85 -5.21 -14.74
N LEU A 65 3.34 -4.17 -14.10
CA LEU A 65 2.94 -2.93 -14.78
C LEU A 65 4.14 -2.28 -15.48
N ALA A 66 5.33 -2.29 -14.87
CA ALA A 66 6.53 -1.74 -15.49
C ALA A 66 7.00 -2.58 -16.68
N ALA A 67 6.82 -3.90 -16.62
CA ALA A 67 7.11 -4.80 -17.73
C ALA A 67 6.14 -4.60 -18.92
N ILE A 68 4.86 -4.29 -18.65
CA ILE A 68 3.82 -4.14 -19.68
C ILE A 68 3.79 -2.72 -20.26
N PHE A 69 3.80 -1.70 -19.41
CA PHE A 69 3.60 -0.29 -19.80
C PHE A 69 4.89 0.53 -19.87
N GLY A 70 6.02 -0.09 -19.52
CA GLY A 70 7.33 0.57 -19.49
C GLY A 70 7.67 1.18 -18.13
N ARG A 71 8.98 1.26 -17.87
CA ARG A 71 9.53 1.79 -16.61
C ARG A 71 9.27 3.29 -16.44
N ASP A 72 9.16 4.05 -17.53
CA ASP A 72 8.88 5.49 -17.48
C ASP A 72 7.51 5.79 -16.84
N VAL A 73 6.50 4.98 -17.13
CA VAL A 73 5.14 5.17 -16.61
C VAL A 73 5.08 4.86 -15.11
N ILE A 74 5.76 3.79 -14.70
CA ILE A 74 5.66 3.25 -13.33
C ILE A 74 6.66 3.90 -12.39
N TYR A 75 7.91 4.10 -12.82
CA TYR A 75 8.98 4.65 -12.00
C TYR A 75 9.27 6.13 -12.30
N GLY A 76 8.63 6.71 -13.31
CA GLY A 76 8.86 8.08 -13.73
C GLY A 76 9.96 8.21 -14.77
N GLY A 77 10.14 9.43 -15.27
CA GLY A 77 11.14 9.75 -16.28
C GLY A 77 12.58 9.60 -15.77
N PRO A 78 13.57 9.54 -16.68
CA PRO A 78 14.97 9.49 -16.29
C PRO A 78 15.35 10.72 -15.43
N PRO A 79 16.30 10.58 -14.49
CA PRO A 79 16.74 11.69 -13.67
C PRO A 79 17.25 12.83 -14.57
N PRO A 80 16.95 14.11 -14.24
CA PRO A 80 17.49 15.25 -14.97
C PRO A 80 19.01 15.16 -15.00
N GLN A 81 19.59 15.13 -16.19
CA GLN A 81 21.05 15.17 -16.34
C GLN A 81 21.53 16.61 -16.16
N PRO A 82 22.62 16.86 -15.42
CA PRO A 82 23.18 18.20 -15.30
C PRO A 82 23.55 18.73 -16.68
N VAL A 83 22.89 19.79 -17.13
CA VAL A 83 23.28 20.49 -18.36
C VAL A 83 24.52 21.31 -18.02
N PRO A 84 25.60 21.22 -18.81
CA PRO A 84 26.79 22.05 -18.60
C PRO A 84 26.39 23.52 -18.52
N ALA A 85 26.88 24.23 -17.50
CA ALA A 85 26.73 25.68 -17.45
C ALA A 85 27.35 26.26 -18.72
N ILE A 86 26.52 26.84 -19.60
CA ILE A 86 27.00 27.59 -20.75
C ILE A 86 27.81 28.75 -20.17
N ALA A 87 29.11 28.79 -20.48
CA ALA A 87 29.98 29.87 -20.03
C ALA A 87 29.33 31.23 -20.40
N PRO A 88 29.48 32.28 -19.57
CA PRO A 88 28.92 33.58 -19.91
C PRO A 88 29.39 33.97 -21.31
N ALA A 89 28.44 34.30 -22.19
CA ALA A 89 28.75 34.77 -23.53
C ALA A 89 29.73 35.94 -23.38
N CYS A 90 30.93 35.79 -23.94
CA CYS A 90 31.91 36.85 -23.88
C CYS A 90 31.30 38.12 -24.50
N PRO A 91 31.63 39.32 -23.99
CA PRO A 91 31.20 40.57 -24.59
C PRO A 91 31.51 40.59 -26.10
N PRO A 92 30.65 41.20 -26.93
CA PRO A 92 30.92 41.34 -28.35
C PRO A 92 32.31 42.00 -28.56
N ASN A 93 33.07 41.51 -29.53
CA ASN A 93 34.42 41.96 -29.86
C ASN A 93 35.55 41.59 -28.86
N THR A 94 35.35 40.60 -28.00
CA THR A 94 36.44 40.04 -27.17
C THR A 94 36.83 38.63 -27.62
N THR A 95 38.13 38.38 -27.77
CA THR A 95 38.67 37.03 -28.01
C THR A 95 38.59 36.25 -26.71
N CYS A 96 37.65 35.32 -26.59
CA CYS A 96 37.61 34.43 -25.44
C CYS A 96 38.90 33.59 -25.40
N PRO A 97 39.54 33.40 -24.24
CA PRO A 97 40.60 32.41 -24.12
C PRO A 97 40.05 31.03 -24.55
N PRO A 98 40.87 30.17 -25.18
CA PRO A 98 40.42 28.82 -25.53
C PRO A 98 39.96 28.15 -24.24
N PHE A 99 38.66 27.85 -24.17
CA PHE A 99 38.12 27.11 -23.04
C PHE A 99 38.81 25.75 -23.03
N VAL A 100 39.81 25.57 -22.16
CA VAL A 100 40.24 24.24 -21.77
C VAL A 100 39.07 23.65 -21.02
N THR A 101 38.26 22.86 -21.73
CA THR A 101 37.10 22.14 -21.18
C THR A 101 37.57 21.00 -20.28
N PHE A 102 38.28 21.34 -19.20
CA PHE A 102 38.30 20.51 -17.98
C PHE A 102 37.02 20.77 -17.18
N ALA A 103 35.86 20.84 -17.84
CA ALA A 103 34.63 20.58 -17.11
C ALA A 103 34.68 19.08 -16.80
N PRO A 104 34.67 18.65 -15.52
CA PRO A 104 34.41 17.25 -15.22
C PRO A 104 33.16 16.87 -15.98
N ARG A 105 33.22 15.84 -16.83
CA ARG A 105 32.02 15.29 -17.47
C ARG A 105 30.98 15.17 -16.36
N PRO A 106 29.83 15.87 -16.44
CA PRO A 106 28.87 15.82 -15.36
C PRO A 106 28.59 14.34 -15.06
N PRO A 107 28.60 13.93 -13.78
CA PRO A 107 28.49 12.53 -13.43
C PRO A 107 27.22 11.99 -14.09
N VAL A 108 27.37 10.99 -14.95
CA VAL A 108 26.23 10.31 -15.58
C VAL A 108 25.47 9.64 -14.45
N ILE A 109 24.28 10.14 -14.15
CA ILE A 109 23.43 9.54 -13.12
C ILE A 109 22.94 8.20 -13.69
N PRO A 110 23.29 7.05 -13.07
CA PRO A 110 22.84 5.74 -13.55
C PRO A 110 21.32 5.64 -13.51
N ASP A 111 20.74 4.97 -14.50
CA ASP A 111 19.31 4.68 -14.50
C ASP A 111 18.99 3.58 -13.49
N GLU A 112 18.47 3.97 -12.34
CA GLU A 112 18.17 3.08 -11.22
C GLU A 112 16.83 2.34 -11.34
N ARG A 113 16.06 2.60 -12.40
CA ARG A 113 14.68 2.10 -12.51
C ARG A 113 14.63 0.59 -12.70
N GLU A 114 15.65 0.01 -13.34
CA GLU A 114 15.76 -1.44 -13.49
C GLU A 114 16.00 -2.15 -12.16
N ARG A 115 16.91 -1.62 -11.33
CA ARG A 115 17.12 -2.15 -9.98
C ARG A 115 15.85 -2.00 -9.14
N ARG A 116 15.19 -0.84 -9.18
CA ARG A 116 13.93 -0.61 -8.45
C ARG A 116 12.85 -1.62 -8.86
N GLN A 117 12.74 -1.91 -10.15
CA GLN A 117 11.82 -2.93 -10.67
C GLN A 117 12.11 -4.32 -10.09
N GLN A 118 13.38 -4.72 -10.05
CA GLN A 118 13.78 -6.00 -9.46
C GLN A 118 13.56 -6.02 -7.94
N GLU A 119 13.83 -4.92 -7.24
CA GLU A 119 13.58 -4.77 -5.81
C GLU A 119 12.09 -4.91 -5.47
N ASP A 120 11.20 -4.33 -6.26
CA ASP A 120 9.75 -4.44 -6.08
C ASP A 120 9.26 -5.88 -6.23
N LEU A 121 9.81 -6.64 -7.18
CA LEU A 121 9.50 -8.05 -7.33
C LEU A 121 9.98 -8.86 -6.12
N VAL A 122 11.25 -8.72 -5.73
CA VAL A 122 11.84 -9.49 -4.63
C VAL A 122 11.14 -9.16 -3.32
N ARG A 123 10.93 -7.87 -3.03
CA ARG A 123 10.20 -7.42 -1.85
C ARG A 123 8.74 -7.87 -1.90
N GLY A 124 8.10 -7.76 -3.07
CA GLY A 124 6.71 -8.14 -3.29
C GLY A 124 6.47 -9.62 -3.01
N VAL A 125 7.26 -10.50 -3.61
CA VAL A 125 7.19 -11.95 -3.38
C VAL A 125 7.44 -12.29 -1.92
N THR A 126 8.48 -11.69 -1.31
CA THR A 126 8.80 -11.93 0.10
C THR A 126 7.62 -11.54 1.00
N GLN A 127 7.08 -10.33 0.84
CA GLN A 127 5.95 -9.85 1.64
C GLN A 127 4.67 -10.66 1.39
N LEU A 128 4.42 -11.09 0.15
CA LEU A 128 3.28 -11.94 -0.17
C LEU A 128 3.36 -13.28 0.56
N VAL A 129 4.52 -13.95 0.51
CA VAL A 129 4.72 -15.25 1.16
C VAL A 129 4.63 -15.11 2.68
N PHE A 130 5.40 -14.20 3.28
CA PHE A 130 5.40 -14.00 4.73
C PHE A 130 4.05 -13.51 5.25
N GLY A 131 3.41 -12.56 4.57
CA GLY A 131 2.08 -12.06 4.93
C GLY A 131 1.02 -13.14 4.84
N GLY A 132 1.06 -13.96 3.78
CA GLY A 132 0.16 -15.10 3.59
C GLY A 132 0.33 -16.18 4.65
N MET A 133 1.57 -16.57 4.96
CA MET A 133 1.87 -17.53 6.03
C MET A 133 1.46 -16.99 7.40
N PHE A 134 1.77 -15.72 7.70
CA PHE A 134 1.42 -15.09 8.96
C PHE A 134 -0.09 -15.01 9.15
N TRP A 135 -0.83 -14.55 8.13
CA TRP A 135 -2.29 -14.56 8.13
C TRP A 135 -2.85 -15.97 8.29
N GLY A 136 -2.35 -16.94 7.52
CA GLY A 136 -2.81 -18.33 7.55
C GLY A 136 -2.64 -18.98 8.92
N ALA A 137 -1.48 -18.79 9.55
CA ALA A 137 -1.21 -19.31 10.90
C ALA A 137 -2.16 -18.74 11.94
N HIS A 138 -2.37 -17.42 11.94
CA HIS A 138 -3.28 -16.76 12.88
C HIS A 138 -4.75 -17.10 12.59
N TRP A 139 -5.11 -17.26 11.32
CA TRP A 139 -6.43 -17.74 10.93
C TRP A 139 -6.70 -19.16 11.42
N ALA A 140 -5.75 -20.08 11.26
CA ALA A 140 -5.87 -21.44 11.77
C ALA A 140 -6.01 -21.47 13.29
N ALA A 141 -5.22 -20.66 14.01
CA ALA A 141 -5.31 -20.51 15.46
C ALA A 141 -6.69 -20.00 15.92
N ARG A 142 -7.27 -19.00 15.23
CA ARG A 142 -8.63 -18.52 15.53
C ARG A 142 -9.66 -19.63 15.38
N LYS A 143 -9.62 -20.37 14.27
CA LYS A 143 -10.55 -21.47 14.04
C LYS A 143 -10.46 -22.55 15.11
N GLY A 144 -9.25 -22.87 15.58
CA GLY A 144 -9.04 -23.86 16.64
C GLY A 144 -9.50 -23.40 18.04
N ILE A 145 -9.29 -22.13 18.40
CA ILE A 145 -9.51 -21.63 19.77
C ILE A 145 -10.91 -21.02 19.96
N VAL A 146 -11.49 -20.41 18.92
CA VAL A 146 -12.75 -19.66 19.02
C VAL A 146 -13.97 -20.54 18.78
N GLY A 147 -13.89 -21.56 17.91
CA GLY A 147 -14.99 -22.49 17.65
C GLY A 147 -16.11 -21.91 16.76
N GLY A 148 -17.27 -22.57 16.75
CA GLY A 148 -18.40 -22.29 15.85
C GLY A 148 -19.08 -20.92 16.02
N ASP A 149 -19.00 -20.33 17.22
CA ASP A 149 -19.65 -19.05 17.56
C ASP A 149 -18.85 -17.81 17.11
N GLU A 150 -17.69 -18.01 16.48
CA GLU A 150 -16.80 -16.94 16.01
C GLU A 150 -17.56 -15.89 15.17
N ARG A 151 -18.41 -16.36 14.25
CA ARG A 151 -19.15 -15.51 13.31
C ARG A 151 -20.26 -14.68 13.96
N ALA A 152 -20.75 -15.10 15.12
CA ALA A 152 -21.74 -14.35 15.89
C ALA A 152 -21.10 -13.24 16.73
N SER A 153 -19.79 -13.31 16.97
CA SER A 153 -19.08 -12.40 17.87
C SER A 153 -18.99 -10.96 17.35
N GLY A 154 -19.06 -9.99 18.27
CA GLY A 154 -18.80 -8.57 17.95
C GLY A 154 -17.37 -8.32 17.47
N LEU A 155 -16.41 -9.14 17.90
CA LEU A 155 -15.01 -9.05 17.50
C LEU A 155 -14.82 -9.39 16.01
N TYR A 156 -15.50 -10.42 15.53
CA TYR A 156 -15.54 -10.75 14.10
C TYR A 156 -16.13 -9.62 13.26
N ARG A 157 -17.23 -9.00 13.73
CA ARG A 157 -17.83 -7.84 13.06
C ARG A 157 -16.88 -6.65 13.02
N ALA A 158 -16.22 -6.35 14.13
CA ALA A 158 -15.22 -5.28 14.21
C ALA A 158 -14.06 -5.52 13.23
N TYR A 159 -13.55 -6.76 13.17
CA TYR A 159 -12.53 -7.16 12.20
C TYR A 159 -12.95 -6.93 10.74
N LEU A 160 -14.20 -7.30 10.39
CA LEU A 160 -14.72 -7.08 9.03
C LEU A 160 -14.89 -5.60 8.70
N ILE A 161 -15.48 -4.81 9.61
CA ILE A 161 -15.68 -3.37 9.42
C ILE A 161 -14.33 -2.65 9.32
N LEU A 162 -13.37 -3.00 10.18
CA LEU A 162 -12.04 -2.42 10.17
C LEU A 162 -11.31 -2.75 8.86
N GLY A 163 -11.32 -4.00 8.41
CA GLY A 163 -10.73 -4.37 7.11
C GLY A 163 -11.39 -3.62 5.96
N THR A 164 -12.73 -3.53 5.95
CA THR A 164 -13.48 -2.78 4.93
C THR A 164 -13.06 -1.31 4.91
N ALA A 165 -12.95 -0.66 6.06
CA ALA A 165 -12.57 0.75 6.16
C ALA A 165 -11.12 0.97 5.69
N VAL A 166 -10.18 0.15 6.18
CA VAL A 166 -8.74 0.27 5.86
C VAL A 166 -8.50 0.11 4.37
N PHE A 167 -8.97 -0.99 3.77
CA PHE A 167 -8.75 -1.25 2.35
C PHE A 167 -9.60 -0.33 1.45
N GLY A 168 -10.77 0.10 1.92
CA GLY A 168 -11.62 1.05 1.21
C GLY A 168 -10.99 2.43 1.11
N ILE A 169 -10.51 2.98 2.22
CA ILE A 169 -9.79 4.27 2.25
C ILE A 169 -8.54 4.19 1.36
N ALA A 170 -7.74 3.13 1.51
CA ALA A 170 -6.56 2.93 0.69
C ALA A 170 -6.91 2.91 -0.81
N THR A 171 -7.98 2.22 -1.21
CA THR A 171 -8.42 2.16 -2.60
C THR A 171 -8.88 3.52 -3.12
N ILE A 172 -9.68 4.27 -2.34
CA ILE A 172 -10.21 5.59 -2.73
C ILE A 172 -9.09 6.62 -2.88
N VAL A 173 -8.01 6.52 -2.09
CA VAL A 173 -6.86 7.42 -2.20
C VAL A 173 -5.93 6.98 -3.33
N LEU A 174 -5.50 5.72 -3.32
CA LEU A 174 -4.41 5.26 -4.18
C LEU A 174 -4.84 5.07 -5.64
N LEU A 175 -6.03 4.51 -5.88
CA LEU A 175 -6.43 4.13 -7.23
C LEU A 175 -6.70 5.36 -8.12
N PRO A 176 -7.49 6.37 -7.72
CA PRO A 176 -7.67 7.57 -8.55
C PRO A 176 -6.36 8.34 -8.76
N THR A 177 -5.52 8.46 -7.71
CA THR A 177 -4.21 9.10 -7.82
C THR A 177 -3.30 8.36 -8.79
N GLY A 178 -3.25 7.03 -8.73
CA GLY A 178 -2.45 6.20 -9.65
C GLY A 178 -2.93 6.27 -11.09
N ILE A 179 -4.24 6.27 -11.32
CA ILE A 179 -4.84 6.45 -12.65
C ILE A 179 -4.46 7.83 -13.20
N TYR A 180 -4.63 8.89 -12.41
CA TYR A 180 -4.23 10.24 -12.81
C TYR A 180 -2.75 10.31 -13.17
N GLN A 181 -1.88 9.77 -12.31
CA GLN A 181 -0.44 9.74 -12.55
C GLN A 181 -0.10 8.99 -13.84
N ALA A 182 -0.67 7.81 -14.08
CA ALA A 182 -0.43 7.04 -15.29
C ALA A 182 -0.93 7.77 -16.55
N LEU A 183 -2.12 8.36 -16.52
CA LEU A 183 -2.66 9.14 -17.63
C LEU A 183 -1.81 10.38 -17.91
N SER A 184 -1.32 11.05 -16.86
CA SER A 184 -0.42 12.20 -17.00
C SER A 184 0.85 11.85 -17.78
N GLN A 185 1.32 10.60 -17.70
CA GLN A 185 2.50 10.13 -18.41
C GLN A 185 2.32 10.08 -19.92
N VAL A 186 1.09 9.79 -20.36
CA VAL A 186 0.73 9.61 -21.77
C VAL A 186 0.17 10.91 -22.37
N LEU A 187 -0.62 11.64 -21.60
CA LEU A 187 -1.41 12.76 -22.11
C LEU A 187 -0.74 14.13 -21.96
N ILE A 188 0.21 14.29 -21.01
CA ILE A 188 0.83 15.59 -20.73
C ILE A 188 2.28 15.58 -21.19
N THR A 189 2.63 16.38 -22.20
CA THR A 189 4.01 16.51 -22.66
C THR A 189 4.86 17.18 -21.59
N ALA A 190 5.90 16.48 -21.11
CA ALA A 190 6.84 17.04 -20.15
C ALA A 190 7.93 17.84 -20.87
N GLN A 191 8.38 18.93 -20.26
CA GLN A 191 9.56 19.66 -20.74
C GLN A 191 10.82 18.81 -20.52
N PRO A 192 11.77 18.79 -21.47
CA PRO A 192 13.04 18.08 -21.30
C PRO A 192 13.76 18.51 -20.01
N GLY A 193 14.24 17.54 -19.23
CA GLY A 193 14.97 17.80 -17.98
C GLY A 193 14.11 18.09 -16.76
N THR A 194 12.77 17.92 -16.83
CA THR A 194 11.89 18.03 -15.66
C THR A 194 11.67 16.70 -14.96
N PHE A 195 11.61 16.73 -13.62
CA PHE A 195 11.26 15.54 -12.83
C PHE A 195 9.82 15.12 -13.11
N ARG A 196 9.63 13.81 -13.29
CA ARG A 196 8.32 13.22 -13.56
C ARG A 196 8.04 12.06 -12.62
N GLN A 197 7.03 12.22 -11.77
CA GLN A 197 6.66 11.20 -10.79
C GLN A 197 6.00 9.99 -11.47
N GLY A 198 6.51 8.79 -11.19
CA GLY A 198 5.91 7.55 -11.66
C GLY A 198 4.58 7.21 -10.97
N ALA A 199 3.74 6.43 -11.65
CA ALA A 199 2.45 5.98 -11.12
C ALA A 199 2.54 4.76 -10.21
N GLY A 200 3.72 4.13 -10.10
CA GLY A 200 3.90 2.79 -9.57
C GLY A 200 3.37 2.60 -8.16
N GLU A 201 3.73 3.45 -7.20
CA GLU A 201 3.31 3.30 -5.80
C GLU A 201 1.79 3.40 -5.65
N SER A 202 1.17 4.42 -6.24
CA SER A 202 -0.27 4.65 -6.12
C SER A 202 -1.09 3.64 -6.93
N LEU A 203 -0.70 3.39 -8.18
CA LEU A 203 -1.47 2.53 -9.08
C LEU A 203 -1.39 1.06 -8.65
N SER A 204 -0.20 0.55 -8.37
CA SER A 204 -0.04 -0.83 -7.92
C SER A 204 -0.70 -1.08 -6.56
N GLY A 205 -0.58 -0.11 -5.64
CA GLY A 205 -1.26 -0.14 -4.35
C GLY A 205 -2.78 -0.17 -4.51
N GLY A 206 -3.34 0.74 -5.31
CA GLY A 206 -4.78 0.80 -5.57
C GLY A 206 -5.34 -0.47 -6.23
N ILE A 207 -4.61 -1.05 -7.19
CA ILE A 207 -4.97 -2.31 -7.84
C ILE A 207 -4.92 -3.47 -6.84
N ALA A 208 -3.93 -3.50 -5.95
CA ALA A 208 -3.79 -4.53 -4.93
C ALA A 208 -4.89 -4.45 -3.85
N THR A 209 -5.26 -3.24 -3.42
CA THR A 209 -6.23 -3.05 -2.32
C THR A 209 -7.67 -3.24 -2.77
N LEU A 210 -8.00 -2.91 -4.03
CA LEU A 210 -9.36 -3.00 -4.58
C LEU A 210 -10.01 -4.40 -4.39
N PRO A 211 -9.41 -5.52 -4.83
CA PRO A 211 -10.04 -6.83 -4.69
C PRO A 211 -10.21 -7.24 -3.21
N ILE A 212 -9.25 -6.86 -2.35
CA ILE A 212 -9.31 -7.14 -0.91
C ILE A 212 -10.45 -6.34 -0.26
N TRP A 213 -10.60 -5.07 -0.60
CA TRP A 213 -11.71 -4.24 -0.14
C TRP A 213 -13.06 -4.82 -0.56
N LEU A 214 -13.21 -5.19 -1.83
CA LEU A 214 -14.45 -5.80 -2.33
C LEU A 214 -14.79 -7.11 -1.60
N LEU A 215 -13.78 -7.93 -1.29
CA LEU A 215 -13.97 -9.14 -0.49
C LEU A 215 -14.48 -8.84 0.92
N TYR A 216 -13.85 -7.88 1.61
CA TYR A 216 -14.29 -7.47 2.95
C TYR A 216 -15.70 -6.88 2.95
N LEU A 217 -16.01 -6.02 1.97
CA LEU A 217 -17.34 -5.44 1.81
C LEU A 217 -18.39 -6.53 1.57
N TRP A 218 -18.08 -7.50 0.71
CA TRP A 218 -18.95 -8.66 0.48
C TRP A 218 -19.16 -9.49 1.75
N LEU A 219 -18.11 -9.73 2.54
CA LEU A 219 -18.21 -10.44 3.82
C LEU A 219 -19.09 -9.68 4.84
N VAL A 220 -18.97 -8.35 4.92
CA VAL A 220 -19.85 -7.51 5.75
C VAL A 220 -21.29 -7.62 5.29
N GLN A 221 -21.57 -7.46 4.00
CA GLN A 221 -22.93 -7.60 3.45
C GLN A 221 -23.53 -8.97 3.76
N ARG A 222 -22.74 -10.04 3.61
CA ARG A 222 -23.17 -11.40 3.94
C ARG A 222 -23.49 -11.57 5.43
N ALA A 223 -22.67 -10.98 6.31
CA ALA A 223 -22.90 -11.01 7.75
C ALA A 223 -24.19 -10.28 8.15
N LEU A 224 -24.50 -9.14 7.50
CA LEU A 224 -25.73 -8.39 7.74
C LEU A 224 -27.00 -9.11 7.24
N ARG A 225 -26.89 -9.88 6.15
CA ARG A 225 -28.02 -10.64 5.57
C ARG A 225 -28.34 -11.93 6.32
N THR A 226 -27.49 -12.37 7.24
CA THR A 226 -27.75 -13.59 8.02
C THR A 226 -28.71 -13.21 9.17
N PRO A 227 -29.96 -13.70 9.18
CA PRO A 227 -30.92 -13.34 10.22
C PRO A 227 -30.37 -13.77 11.58
N ALA A 228 -30.51 -12.91 12.59
CA ALA A 228 -30.35 -13.34 13.97
C ALA A 228 -31.33 -14.48 14.19
N ALA A 229 -30.85 -15.67 14.57
CA ALA A 229 -31.72 -16.74 14.99
C ALA A 229 -32.62 -16.16 16.08
N THR A 230 -33.90 -16.03 15.75
CA THR A 230 -34.94 -15.61 16.69
C THR A 230 -34.80 -16.56 17.87
N THR A 231 -34.34 -16.03 19.01
CA THR A 231 -34.49 -16.71 20.29
C THR A 231 -35.98 -16.89 20.49
N ALA A 232 -36.49 -18.05 20.07
CA ALA A 232 -37.78 -18.55 20.46
C ALA A 232 -37.68 -18.78 21.97
N VAL A 233 -38.06 -17.75 22.73
CA VAL A 233 -38.41 -17.89 24.13
C VAL A 233 -39.77 -18.58 24.12
N ALA A 234 -39.76 -19.88 24.45
CA ALA A 234 -40.92 -20.63 24.90
C ALA A 234 -40.73 -20.89 26.40
#